data_AF-A0A0S8A2V1-F1
#
_entry.id   AF-A0A0S8A2V1-F1
#
_cell.length_a   1.000
_cell.length_b   1.000
_cell.length_c   1.000
_cell.angle_alpha   90.00
_cell.angle_beta   90.00
_cell.angle_gamma   90.00
#
_symmetry.space_group_name_H-M   'P 1'
#
loop_
_entity.id
_entity.type
_entity.pdbx_description
1 polymer ?
#
loop_
_entity_poly.entity_id
_entity_poly.type
_entity_poly.pdbx_seq_one_letter_code
_entity_poly.pdbx_strand_id
1 'polypeptide(L)'
;MIALSILSVVLLALGGLMFDVARHSRRSTAVAYRSAALESATSWIQALPWDSLPTVVGCTDSITTGLLEYTRCVELVSNTASSRLARIIISPTGVLQARPDTVTVERTKARASSPFAL
;
A
#
# COMPACT_ATOMS: atom_id res chain seq x y z
N MET A 1 -9.43 -41.43 33.39
CA MET A 1 -8.13 -40.74 33.36
C MET A 1 -7.67 -40.48 31.92
N ILE A 2 -7.65 -41.49 31.04
CA ILE A 2 -7.23 -41.36 29.62
C ILE A 2 -8.06 -40.33 28.81
N ALA A 3 -9.37 -40.24 29.05
CA ALA A 3 -10.22 -39.26 28.36
C ALA A 3 -9.85 -37.80 28.69
N LEU A 4 -9.45 -37.52 29.93
CA LEU A 4 -9.05 -36.17 30.37
C LEU A 4 -7.67 -35.78 29.81
N SER A 5 -6.75 -36.74 29.68
CA SER A 5 -5.44 -36.47 29.06
C SER A 5 -5.56 -36.22 27.56
N ILE A 6 -6.40 -36.98 26.84
CA ILE A 6 -6.64 -36.75 25.41
C ILE A 6 -7.28 -35.37 25.19
N LEU A 7 -8.29 -35.02 25.99
CA LEU A 7 -8.95 -33.72 25.90
C LEU A 7 -7.97 -32.56 26.15
N SER A 8 -7.08 -32.71 27.12
CA SER A 8 -6.05 -31.69 27.43
C SER A 8 -5.08 -31.48 26.26
N VAL A 9 -4.63 -32.56 25.62
CA VAL A 9 -3.73 -32.50 24.46
C VAL A 9 -4.41 -31.83 23.27
N VAL A 10 -5.68 -32.16 23.02
CA VAL A 10 -6.46 -31.57 21.92
C VAL A 10 -6.64 -30.06 22.12
N LEU A 11 -6.93 -29.61 23.34
CA LEU A 11 -7.06 -28.18 23.64
C LEU A 11 -5.75 -27.41 23.42
N LEU A 12 -4.60 -27.99 23.81
CA LEU A 12 -3.29 -27.38 23.56
C LEU A 12 -2.99 -27.30 22.06
N ALA A 13 -3.29 -28.35 21.29
CA ALA A 13 -3.11 -28.36 19.84
C ALA A 13 -3.98 -27.31 19.14
N LEU A 14 -5.26 -27.19 19.54
CA LEU A 14 -6.19 -26.17 19.04
C LEU A 14 -5.71 -24.76 19.36
N GLY A 15 -5.23 -24.53 20.59
CA GLY A 15 -4.69 -23.24 21.00
C GLY A 15 -3.51 -22.80 20.14
N GLY A 16 -2.59 -23.73 19.84
CA GLY A 16 -1.46 -23.48 18.94
C GLY A 16 -1.92 -23.10 17.52
N LEU A 17 -2.84 -23.88 16.96
CA LEU A 17 -3.38 -23.62 15.61
C LEU A 17 -4.09 -22.26 15.52
N MET A 18 -4.91 -21.90 16.52
CA MET A 18 -5.58 -20.59 16.53
C MET A 18 -4.58 -19.43 16.59
N PHE A 19 -3.51 -19.58 17.35
CA PHE A 19 -2.48 -18.55 17.45
C PHE A 19 -1.69 -18.38 16.14
N ASP A 20 -1.39 -19.48 15.46
CA ASP A 20 -0.72 -19.44 14.15
C ASP A 20 -1.63 -18.85 13.07
N VAL A 21 -2.92 -19.21 13.05
CA VAL A 21 -3.91 -18.60 12.16
C VAL A 21 -4.04 -17.10 12.44
N ALA A 22 -4.07 -16.68 13.70
CA ALA A 22 -4.13 -15.26 14.06
C ALA A 22 -2.89 -14.49 13.58
N ARG A 23 -1.69 -15.07 13.73
CA ARG A 23 -0.44 -14.49 13.20
C ARG A 23 -0.45 -14.40 11.67
N HIS A 24 -0.91 -15.45 11.01
CA HIS A 24 -0.97 -15.50 9.55
C HIS A 24 -1.98 -14.48 9.01
N SER A 25 -3.16 -14.41 9.63
CA SER A 25 -4.21 -13.44 9.32
C SER A 25 -3.69 -12.01 9.45
N ARG A 26 -3.00 -11.65 10.54
CA ARG A 26 -2.41 -10.31 10.70
C ARG A 26 -1.43 -9.94 9.58
N ARG A 27 -0.58 -10.89 9.16
CA ARG A 27 0.37 -10.66 8.06
C ARG A 27 -0.36 -10.46 6.72
N SER A 28 -1.36 -11.29 6.43
CA SER A 28 -2.17 -11.17 5.21
C SER A 28 -2.95 -9.85 5.18
N THR A 29 -3.54 -9.44 6.30
CA THR A 29 -4.23 -8.16 6.43
C THR A 29 -3.28 -6.97 6.20
N ALA A 30 -2.06 -7.02 6.72
CA ALA A 30 -1.07 -5.98 6.51
C ALA A 30 -0.72 -5.81 5.02
N VAL A 31 -0.57 -6.91 4.28
CA VAL A 31 -0.33 -6.89 2.84
C VAL A 31 -1.55 -6.35 2.09
N ALA A 32 -2.76 -6.78 2.46
CA ALA A 32 -3.99 -6.31 1.82
C ALA A 32 -4.18 -4.79 1.93
N TYR A 33 -4.01 -4.23 3.13
CA TYR A 33 -4.09 -2.77 3.31
C TYR A 33 -2.98 -2.03 2.59
N ARG A 34 -1.79 -2.60 2.50
CA ARG A 34 -0.67 -1.99 1.75
C ARG A 34 -0.99 -1.93 0.26
N SER A 35 -1.53 -2.99 -0.33
CA SER A 35 -1.95 -2.99 -1.73
C SER A 35 -3.07 -1.97 -1.97
N ALA A 36 -4.06 -1.90 -1.08
CA ALA A 36 -5.12 -0.88 -1.17
C ALA A 36 -4.56 0.55 -1.07
N ALA A 37 -3.56 0.79 -0.21
CA ALA A 37 -2.88 2.08 -0.09
C ALA A 37 -2.11 2.44 -1.37
N LEU A 38 -1.44 1.46 -2.00
CA LEU A 38 -0.76 1.65 -3.28
C LEU A 38 -1.76 1.98 -4.40
N GLU A 39 -2.84 1.21 -4.52
CA GLU A 39 -3.91 1.46 -5.50
C GLU A 39 -4.58 2.83 -5.30
N SER A 40 -4.79 3.22 -4.05
CA SER A 40 -5.31 4.56 -3.72
C SER A 40 -4.32 5.66 -4.10
N ALA A 41 -3.02 5.42 -3.93
CA ALA A 41 -1.99 6.37 -4.32
C ALA A 41 -1.82 6.46 -5.84
N THR A 42 -1.87 5.35 -6.57
CA THR A 42 -1.78 5.35 -8.04
C THR A 42 -2.99 6.05 -8.65
N SER A 43 -4.20 5.73 -8.20
CA SER A 43 -5.42 6.39 -8.66
C SER A 43 -5.41 7.89 -8.37
N TRP A 44 -4.95 8.31 -7.19
CA TRP A 44 -4.75 9.73 -6.88
C TRP A 44 -3.77 10.41 -7.83
N ILE A 45 -2.60 9.82 -8.11
CA ILE A 45 -1.63 10.40 -9.07
C ILE A 45 -2.20 10.48 -10.48
N GLN A 46 -2.98 9.48 -10.90
CA GLN A 46 -3.63 9.48 -12.22
C GLN A 46 -4.72 10.55 -12.34
N ALA A 47 -5.43 10.84 -11.25
CA ALA A 47 -6.48 11.86 -11.21
C ALA A 47 -5.93 13.30 -11.22
N LEU A 48 -4.66 13.52 -10.85
CA LEU A 48 -4.08 14.85 -10.85
C LEU A 48 -3.96 15.43 -12.27
N PRO A 49 -4.15 16.75 -12.46
CA PRO A 49 -3.75 17.43 -13.69
C PRO A 49 -2.27 17.19 -14.00
N TRP A 50 -1.92 17.16 -15.30
CA TRP A 50 -0.56 16.93 -15.73
C TRP A 50 0.41 17.96 -15.13
N ASP A 51 0.07 19.24 -15.20
CA ASP A 51 0.96 20.33 -14.82
C ASP A 51 1.19 20.42 -13.30
N SER A 52 0.34 19.80 -12.47
CA SER A 52 0.50 19.73 -11.00
C SER A 52 1.31 18.52 -10.49
N LEU A 53 1.73 17.60 -11.36
CA LEU A 53 2.61 16.48 -10.95
C LEU A 53 3.88 16.90 -10.19
N PRO A 54 4.62 17.96 -10.57
CA PRO A 54 5.80 18.39 -9.82
C PRO A 54 5.47 19.03 -8.46
N THR A 55 4.25 19.54 -8.25
CA THR A 55 3.88 20.19 -6.99
C THR A 55 3.57 19.20 -5.88
N VAL A 56 3.34 17.93 -6.22
CA VAL A 56 3.02 16.86 -5.26
C VAL A 56 4.23 16.00 -4.88
N VAL A 57 5.43 16.37 -5.36
CA VAL A 57 6.70 15.72 -4.98
C VAL A 57 7.00 16.02 -3.51
N GLY A 58 7.44 15.01 -2.78
CA GLY A 58 7.71 15.08 -1.35
C GLY A 58 7.04 13.97 -0.56
N CYS A 59 7.20 14.02 0.76
CA CYS A 59 6.59 13.06 1.67
C CYS A 59 5.38 13.68 2.37
N THR A 60 4.33 12.88 2.50
CA THR A 60 3.16 13.18 3.32
C THR A 60 3.04 12.08 4.36
N ASP A 61 3.13 12.49 5.63
CA ASP A 61 3.09 11.58 6.77
C ASP A 61 1.65 11.33 7.23
N SER A 62 1.47 10.36 8.12
CA SER A 62 0.20 10.11 8.84
C SER A 62 -1.02 9.84 7.94
N ILE A 63 -0.81 9.24 6.77
CA ILE A 63 -1.92 8.81 5.91
C ILE A 63 -2.44 7.47 6.42
N THR A 64 -3.76 7.31 6.44
CA THR A 64 -4.40 6.07 6.89
C THR A 64 -5.20 5.43 5.77
N THR A 65 -5.02 4.12 5.55
CA THR A 65 -5.90 3.29 4.73
C THR A 65 -6.36 2.10 5.57
N GLY A 66 -7.62 2.13 6.00
CA GLY A 66 -8.13 1.16 6.97
C GLY A 66 -7.36 1.25 8.29
N LEU A 67 -6.70 0.15 8.67
CA LEU A 67 -5.87 0.08 9.88
C LEU A 67 -4.38 0.35 9.63
N LEU A 68 -3.98 0.55 8.37
CA LEU A 68 -2.58 0.84 8.01
C LEU A 68 -2.34 2.34 8.05
N GLU A 69 -1.48 2.78 8.96
CA GLU A 69 -0.92 4.13 8.97
C GLU A 69 0.46 4.11 8.29
N TYR A 70 0.67 5.04 7.36
CA TYR A 70 1.86 5.08 6.53
C TYR A 70 2.23 6.51 6.13
N THR A 71 3.49 6.64 5.75
CA THR A 71 4.04 7.79 5.04
C THR A 71 4.09 7.50 3.55
N ARG A 72 3.63 8.43 2.72
CA ARG A 72 3.71 8.35 1.26
C ARG A 72 4.70 9.37 0.75
N CYS A 73 5.75 8.91 0.08
CA CYS A 73 6.70 9.78 -0.60
C CYS A 73 6.55 9.65 -2.12
N VAL A 74 6.54 10.78 -2.82
CA VAL A 74 6.48 10.84 -4.28
C VAL A 74 7.77 11.46 -4.78
N GLU A 75 8.45 10.77 -5.69
CA GLU A 75 9.62 11.27 -6.41
C GLU A 75 9.36 11.27 -7.92
N LEU A 76 9.87 12.27 -8.64
CA LEU A 76 9.88 12.26 -10.10
C LEU A 76 11.22 11.70 -10.57
N VAL A 77 11.21 10.48 -11.09
CA VAL A 77 12.40 9.78 -11.60
C VAL A 77 12.80 10.33 -12.96
N SER A 78 11.81 10.60 -13.81
CA SER A 78 12.01 11.30 -15.07
C SER A 78 10.99 12.44 -15.19
N ASN A 79 11.46 13.59 -15.67
CA ASN A 79 10.65 14.79 -15.83
C ASN A 79 10.95 15.43 -17.18
N THR A 80 10.32 14.91 -18.24
CA THR A 80 10.39 15.51 -19.57
C THR A 80 9.13 16.33 -19.85
N ALA A 81 9.14 17.12 -20.92
CA ALA A 81 7.99 17.95 -21.32
C ALA A 81 6.75 17.13 -21.72
N SER A 82 6.93 15.87 -22.13
CA SER A 82 5.88 15.00 -22.67
C SER A 82 5.64 13.72 -21.87
N SER A 83 6.60 13.26 -21.07
CA SER A 83 6.48 12.08 -20.20
C SER A 83 7.10 12.32 -18.82
N ARG A 84 6.45 11.77 -17.79
CA ARG A 84 6.84 11.88 -16.38
C ARG A 84 6.69 10.53 -15.73
N LEU A 85 7.75 10.06 -15.09
CA LEU A 85 7.74 8.84 -14.29
C LEU A 85 7.76 9.23 -12.81
N ALA A 86 6.62 9.08 -12.16
CA ALA A 86 6.48 9.28 -10.72
C ALA A 86 6.69 7.94 -10.00
N ARG A 87 7.59 7.88 -9.03
CA ARG A 87 7.72 6.74 -8.12
C ARG A 87 7.11 7.12 -6.78
N ILE A 88 6.19 6.29 -6.33
CA ILE A 88 5.49 6.42 -5.06
C ILE A 88 6.06 5.36 -4.13
N ILE A 89 6.48 5.78 -2.95
CA ILE A 89 7.01 4.93 -1.89
C ILE A 89 6.01 4.99 -0.73
N ILE A 90 5.50 3.85 -0.32
CA ILE A 90 4.63 3.71 0.85
C ILE A 90 5.42 3.02 1.96
N SER A 91 5.64 3.75 3.05
CA SER A 91 6.38 3.29 4.22
C SER A 91 5.43 3.23 5.43
N PRO A 92 5.04 2.03 5.88
CA PRO A 92 4.21 1.85 7.07
C PRO A 92 4.87 2.43 8.32
N THR A 93 4.11 3.19 9.13
CA THR A 93 4.58 3.84 10.36
C THR A 93 3.78 3.41 11.60
N GLY A 94 2.63 2.77 11.42
CA GLY A 94 1.76 2.35 12.52
C GLY A 94 2.04 0.96 13.10
N VAL A 95 1.08 0.46 13.88
CA VAL A 95 1.11 -0.86 14.53
C VAL A 95 1.11 -2.04 13.56
N LEU A 96 0.50 -1.88 12.38
CA LEU A 96 0.53 -2.87 11.30
C LEU A 96 1.85 -2.75 10.54
N GLN A 97 2.83 -3.53 10.99
CA GLN A 97 4.15 -3.62 10.38
C GLN A 97 4.06 -4.39 9.05
N ALA A 98 4.27 -3.69 7.94
CA ALA A 98 4.50 -4.28 6.62
C ALA A 98 5.79 -3.73 6.03
N ARG A 99 6.41 -4.47 5.10
CA ARG A 99 7.59 -3.97 4.39
C ARG A 99 7.18 -2.77 3.53
N PRO A 100 8.00 -1.70 3.46
CA PRO A 100 7.80 -0.62 2.51
C PRO A 100 7.71 -1.17 1.08
N ASP A 101 6.86 -0.52 0.28
CA ASP A 101 6.60 -0.94 -1.08
C ASP A 101 6.57 0.28 -2.01
N THR A 102 6.89 0.06 -3.28
CA THR A 102 7.06 1.14 -4.24
C THR A 102 6.32 0.83 -5.52
N VAL A 103 5.62 1.83 -6.06
CA VAL A 103 4.96 1.73 -7.36
C VAL A 103 5.41 2.89 -8.25
N THR A 104 5.72 2.57 -9.50
CA THR A 104 6.04 3.57 -10.51
C THR A 104 4.84 3.78 -11.41
N VAL A 105 4.50 5.05 -11.60
CA VAL A 105 3.42 5.49 -12.46
C VAL A 105 4.03 6.36 -13.55
N GLU A 106 4.00 5.86 -14.78
CA GLU A 106 4.31 6.67 -15.94
C GLU A 106 3.04 7.38 -16.42
N ARG A 107 3.16 8.67 -16.65
CA ARG A 107 2.11 9.47 -17.28
C ARG A 107 2.70 10.18 -18.49
N THR A 108 1.87 10.38 -19.50
CA THR A 108 2.20 11.13 -20.70
C THR A 108 1.24 12.31 -20.86
N LYS A 109 1.77 13.44 -21.34
CA LYS A 109 0.94 14.61 -21.63
C LYS A 109 0.07 14.32 -22.84
N ALA A 110 -1.22 14.62 -22.75
CA ALA A 110 -2.12 14.56 -23.91
C ALA A 110 -1.59 15.47 -25.03
N ARG A 111 -1.58 14.97 -26.26
CA ARG A 111 -1.15 15.77 -27.42
C ARG A 111 -2.18 16.86 -27.69
N ALA A 112 -1.73 18.05 -28.08
CA ALA A 112 -2.62 19.16 -28.45
C ALA A 112 -3.59 18.80 -29.60
N SER A 113 -3.26 17.78 -30.41
CA SER A 113 -4.12 17.25 -31.48
C SER A 113 -5.04 16.11 -31.04
N SER A 114 -5.09 15.77 -29.76
CA SER A 114 -5.96 14.70 -29.27
C SER A 114 -7.38 15.23 -29.05
N PRO A 115 -8.43 14.47 -29.42
CA PRO A 115 -9.82 14.89 -29.27
C PRO A 115 -10.27 15.02 -27.80
N PHE A 116 -9.38 14.75 -26.84
CA PHE A 116 -9.61 14.86 -25.40
C PHE A 116 -8.73 15.95 -24.75
N ALA A 117 -8.06 16.80 -25.55
CA ALA A 117 -7.38 18.00 -25.06
C ALA A 117 -8.42 19.12 -24.88
N LEU A 118 -9.08 19.13 -23.73
CA LEU A 118 -9.88 20.25 -23.22
C LEU A 118 -9.06 21.07 -22.24
#